data_AF-A0AA44Y0Z9-F1
#
_entry.id   AF-A0AA44Y0Z9-F1
#
_cell.length_a   1.000
_cell.length_b   1.000
_cell.length_c   1.000
_cell.angle_alpha   90.00
_cell.angle_beta   90.00
_cell.angle_gamma   90.00
#
_symmetry.space_group_name_H-M   'P 1'
#
loop_
_entity.id
_entity.type
_entity.pdbx_description
1 polymer ?
#
loop_
_entity_poly.entity_id
_entity_poly.type
_entity_poly.pdbx_seq_one_letter_code
_entity_poly.pdbx_strand_id
1 'polypeptide(L)'
;MDSRDVDVCRQIGQLLYDAAPVRSRSIIMRAQLADDEDQAKFEFDAVAENGESSWFLGSASLNGKLLELLLEHRRFFLSRNQPKWKLFTIIIDVEKRRFSLDLKYD
;
A
#
# COMPACT_ATOMS: atom_id res chain seq x y z
N MET A 1 -13.34 15.80 7.85
CA MET A 1 -13.02 14.40 8.22
C MET A 1 -12.73 13.71 6.93
N ASP A 2 -11.50 13.24 6.75
CA ASP A 2 -11.17 12.45 5.59
C ASP A 2 -11.91 11.10 5.68
N SER A 3 -12.23 10.50 4.53
CA SER A 3 -12.92 9.21 4.49
C SER A 3 -12.00 8.10 5.01
N ARG A 4 -12.57 7.04 5.61
CA ARG A 4 -11.80 5.98 6.31
C ARG A 4 -10.74 5.33 5.41
N ASP A 5 -11.02 5.19 4.12
CA ASP A 5 -10.07 4.71 3.11
C ASP A 5 -8.82 5.59 3.00
N VAL A 6 -8.98 6.93 3.04
CA VAL A 6 -7.89 7.89 3.00
C VAL A 6 -7.04 7.79 4.27
N ASP A 7 -7.66 7.59 5.43
CA ASP A 7 -6.95 7.39 6.71
C ASP A 7 -6.12 6.11 6.71
N VAL A 8 -6.66 5.02 6.14
CA VAL A 8 -5.91 3.77 5.96
C VAL A 8 -4.76 3.96 4.99
N CYS A 9 -4.98 4.63 3.85
CA CYS A 9 -3.92 4.92 2.88
C CYS A 9 -2.80 5.79 3.48
N ARG A 10 -3.14 6.75 4.35
CA ARG A 10 -2.13 7.55 5.07
C ARG A 10 -1.30 6.71 6.03
N GLN A 11 -1.92 5.78 6.76
CA GLN A 11 -1.19 4.87 7.65
C GLN A 11 -0.28 3.91 6.89
N ILE A 12 -0.76 3.34 5.79
CA ILE A 12 0.05 2.53 4.86
C ILE A 12 1.22 3.38 4.33
N GLY A 13 0.94 4.63 3.94
CA GLY A 13 1.93 5.57 3.47
C GLY A 13 3.09 5.79 4.45
N GLN A 14 2.76 6.00 5.72
CA GLN A 14 3.77 6.17 6.77
C GLN A 14 4.61 4.91 6.97
N LEU A 15 3.98 3.73 7.03
CA LEU A 15 4.68 2.45 7.19
C LEU A 15 5.67 2.19 6.05
N LEU A 16 5.27 2.50 4.82
CA LEU A 16 6.12 2.34 3.64
C LEU A 16 7.27 3.34 3.63
N TYR A 17 7.02 4.59 4.02
CA TYR A 17 8.06 5.61 4.16
C TYR A 17 9.13 5.20 5.18
N ASP A 18 8.72 4.69 6.33
CA ASP A 18 9.63 4.27 7.40
C ASP A 18 10.47 3.03 7.01
N ALA A 19 9.95 2.19 6.11
CA ALA A 19 10.62 0.97 5.65
C ALA A 19 11.47 1.15 4.40
N ALA A 20 11.24 2.21 3.62
CA ALA A 20 11.91 2.42 2.35
C ALA A 20 13.41 2.73 2.52
N PRO A 21 14.25 2.38 1.53
CA PRO A 21 15.64 2.81 1.50
C PRO A 21 15.79 4.33 1.62
N VAL A 22 16.88 4.76 2.24
CA VAL A 22 17.21 6.18 2.41
C VAL A 22 17.33 6.85 1.03
N ARG A 23 16.83 8.09 0.89
CA ARG A 23 16.76 8.87 -0.37
C ARG A 23 15.83 8.28 -1.46
N SER A 24 14.82 7.51 -1.05
CA SER A 24 13.72 7.16 -1.96
C SER A 24 12.89 8.40 -2.29
N ARG A 25 12.72 8.70 -3.58
CA ARG A 25 11.85 9.78 -4.08
C ARG A 25 10.41 9.30 -4.27
N SER A 26 10.26 8.03 -4.66
CA SER A 26 8.96 7.37 -4.78
C SER A 26 9.02 5.98 -4.18
N ILE A 27 7.92 5.54 -3.58
CA ILE A 27 7.77 4.19 -3.03
C ILE A 27 6.51 3.59 -3.63
N ILE A 28 6.62 2.40 -4.19
CA ILE A 28 5.52 1.68 -4.83
C ILE A 28 5.31 0.38 -4.05
N MET A 29 4.11 0.18 -3.53
CA MET A 29 3.71 -1.11 -2.98
C MET A 29 2.61 -1.70 -3.86
N ARG A 30 2.76 -2.97 -4.21
CA ARG A 30 1.70 -3.78 -4.82
C ARG A 30 1.35 -4.90 -3.85
N ALA A 31 0.08 -5.02 -3.53
CA ALA A 31 -0.45 -6.07 -2.69
C ALA A 31 -1.53 -6.85 -3.45
N GLN A 32 -1.38 -8.17 -3.50
CA GLN A 32 -2.42 -9.08 -3.97
C GLN A 32 -3.03 -9.79 -2.76
N LEU A 33 -4.30 -9.52 -2.49
CA LEU A 33 -5.04 -10.22 -1.45
C LEU A 33 -5.67 -11.49 -2.02
N ALA A 34 -5.61 -12.56 -1.24
CA ALA A 34 -6.37 -13.76 -1.55
C ALA A 34 -7.89 -13.51 -1.44
N ASP A 35 -8.67 -14.44 -2.00
CA ASP A 35 -10.12 -14.40 -1.82
C ASP A 35 -10.50 -14.70 -0.36
N ASP A 36 -9.69 -15.52 0.32
CA ASP A 36 -9.65 -15.61 1.77
C ASP A 36 -8.92 -14.39 2.37
N GLU A 37 -9.46 -13.83 3.44
CA GLU A 37 -9.02 -12.55 4.01
C GLU A 37 -7.81 -12.69 4.96
N ASP A 38 -7.03 -13.77 4.85
CA ASP A 38 -5.94 -14.06 5.81
C ASP A 38 -4.55 -14.01 5.16
N GLN A 39 -4.46 -13.82 3.84
CA GLN A 39 -3.20 -13.86 3.12
C GLN A 39 -3.07 -12.72 2.10
N ALA A 40 -1.87 -12.17 2.00
CA ALA A 40 -1.50 -11.21 0.97
C ALA A 40 -0.07 -11.45 0.49
N LYS A 41 0.16 -11.24 -0.81
CA LYS A 41 1.49 -11.14 -1.40
C LYS A 41 1.85 -9.67 -1.55
N PHE A 42 3.05 -9.30 -1.15
CA PHE A 42 3.55 -7.94 -1.21
C PHE A 42 4.78 -7.83 -2.11
N GLU A 43 4.82 -6.78 -2.91
CA GLU A 43 5.99 -6.33 -3.65
C GLU A 43 6.23 -4.86 -3.32
N PHE A 44 7.51 -4.50 -3.18
CA PHE A 44 7.92 -3.15 -2.87
C PHE A 44 9.04 -2.69 -3.78
N ASP A 45 8.85 -1.54 -4.42
CA ASP A 45 9.88 -0.84 -5.18
C ASP A 45 10.13 0.56 -4.58
N ALA A 46 11.37 0.98 -4.62
CA ALA A 46 11.81 2.34 -4.33
C ALA A 46 12.46 2.94 -5.57
N VAL A 47 12.06 4.17 -5.90
CA VAL A 47 12.67 4.94 -6.98
C VAL A 47 13.56 6.01 -6.38
N ALA A 48 14.85 5.99 -6.71
CA ALA A 48 15.83 6.97 -6.27
C ALA A 48 15.73 8.29 -7.05
N GLU A 49 16.46 9.31 -6.61
CA GLU A 49 16.47 10.65 -7.25
C GLU A 49 16.90 10.62 -8.72
N ASN A 50 17.80 9.72 -9.10
CA ASN A 50 18.27 9.50 -10.47
C ASN A 50 17.24 8.77 -11.36
N GLY A 51 16.07 8.40 -10.81
CA GLY A 51 15.01 7.65 -11.50
C GLY A 51 15.22 6.14 -11.51
N GLU A 52 16.28 5.62 -10.88
CA GLU A 52 16.54 4.19 -10.78
C GLU A 52 15.55 3.52 -9.82
N SER A 53 14.92 2.44 -10.28
CA SER A 53 13.99 1.64 -9.47
C SER A 53 14.71 0.43 -8.90
N SER A 54 14.53 0.18 -7.61
CA SER A 54 15.09 -0.96 -6.90
C SER A 54 14.04 -1.62 -6.01
N TRP A 55 13.98 -2.95 -6.06
CA TRP A 55 13.15 -3.74 -5.16
C TRP A 55 13.72 -3.74 -3.74
N PHE A 56 12.83 -3.82 -2.74
CA PHE A 56 13.21 -4.03 -1.35
C PHE A 56 12.26 -5.00 -0.64
N LEU A 57 12.71 -5.55 0.49
CA LEU A 57 11.94 -6.51 1.27
C LEU A 57 11.27 -5.85 2.47
N GLY A 58 9.99 -6.14 2.65
CA GLY A 58 9.28 -5.79 3.87
C GLY A 58 9.62 -6.74 5.02
N SER A 59 9.79 -6.19 6.23
CA SER A 59 9.95 -7.01 7.43
C SER A 59 8.63 -7.75 7.76
N ALA A 60 8.73 -8.85 8.52
CA ALA A 60 7.52 -9.56 8.98
C ALA A 60 6.55 -8.64 9.74
N SER A 61 7.09 -7.72 10.55
CA SER A 61 6.29 -6.74 11.28
C SER A 61 5.59 -5.72 10.37
N LEU A 62 6.25 -5.29 9.29
CA LEU A 62 5.66 -4.42 8.29
C LEU A 62 4.52 -5.14 7.56
N ASN A 63 4.79 -6.35 7.07
CA ASN A 63 3.82 -7.12 6.30
C ASN A 63 2.56 -7.44 7.12
N GLY A 64 2.71 -7.76 8.42
CA GLY A 64 1.58 -7.97 9.32
C GLY A 64 0.70 -6.73 9.47
N LYS A 65 1.30 -5.56 9.73
CA LYS A 65 0.57 -4.28 9.83
C LYS A 65 -0.10 -3.89 8.52
N LEU A 66 0.57 -4.10 7.38
CA LEU A 66 0.01 -3.83 6.06
C LEU A 66 -1.19 -4.72 5.79
N LEU A 67 -1.13 -6.01 6.14
CA LEU A 67 -2.27 -6.92 5.98
C LEU A 67 -3.48 -6.44 6.78
N GLU A 68 -3.30 -6.11 8.07
CA GLU A 68 -4.38 -5.60 8.93
C GLU A 68 -5.07 -4.37 8.30
N LEU A 69 -4.28 -3.40 7.84
CA LEU A 69 -4.78 -2.18 7.19
C LEU A 69 -5.49 -2.47 5.87
N LEU A 70 -4.96 -3.36 5.05
CA LEU A 70 -5.58 -3.73 3.76
C LEU A 70 -6.91 -4.45 3.95
N LEU A 71 -7.03 -5.32 4.96
CA LEU A 71 -8.30 -5.97 5.31
C LEU A 71 -9.32 -4.94 5.79
N GLU A 72 -8.89 -3.98 6.59
CA GLU A 72 -9.75 -2.89 7.03
C GLU A 72 -10.25 -2.05 5.84
N HIS A 73 -9.34 -1.72 4.91
CA HIS A 73 -9.68 -1.01 3.67
C HIS A 73 -10.70 -1.81 2.83
N ARG A 74 -10.49 -3.11 2.64
CA ARG A 74 -11.41 -3.98 1.88
C ARG A 74 -12.78 -4.08 2.55
N ARG A 75 -12.83 -4.23 3.88
CA ARG A 75 -14.08 -4.25 4.67
C ARG A 75 -14.84 -2.93 4.56
N PHE A 76 -14.14 -1.80 4.56
CA PHE A 76 -14.77 -0.49 4.36
C PHE A 76 -15.47 -0.42 2.98
N PHE A 77 -14.81 -0.84 1.91
CA PHE A 77 -15.40 -0.86 0.56
C PHE A 77 -16.61 -1.81 0.47
N LEU A 78 -16.50 -3.01 1.05
CA LEU A 78 -17.60 -3.96 1.13
C LEU A 78 -18.83 -3.38 1.87
N SER A 79 -18.61 -2.65 2.97
CA SER A 79 -19.70 -1.99 3.72
C SER A 79 -20.42 -0.90 2.90
N ARG A 80 -19.83 -0.47 1.78
CA ARG A 80 -20.38 0.49 0.81
C ARG A 80 -20.92 -0.17 -0.46
N ASN A 81 -21.17 -1.49 -0.43
CA ASN A 81 -21.58 -2.30 -1.57
C ASN A 81 -20.62 -2.24 -2.78
N GLN A 82 -19.34 -1.96 -2.56
CA GLN A 82 -18.31 -2.06 -3.59
C GLN A 82 -17.79 -3.51 -3.67
N PRO A 83 -17.38 -3.99 -4.86
CA PRO A 83 -16.81 -5.32 -5.00
C PRO A 83 -15.50 -5.47 -4.20
N LYS A 84 -15.11 -6.71 -3.95
CA LYS A 84 -13.79 -7.01 -3.36
C LYS A 84 -12.71 -6.75 -4.40
N TRP A 85 -11.90 -5.71 -4.22
CA TRP A 85 -10.67 -5.57 -5.00
C TRP A 85 -9.71 -6.73 -4.68
N LYS A 86 -8.86 -7.10 -5.64
CA LYS A 86 -7.86 -8.18 -5.56
C LYS A 86 -6.43 -7.67 -5.56
N LEU A 87 -6.16 -6.61 -6.33
CA LEU A 87 -4.87 -5.92 -6.29
C LEU A 87 -5.03 -4.50 -5.77
N PHE A 88 -4.14 -4.14 -4.85
CA PHE A 88 -4.02 -2.80 -4.28
C PHE A 88 -2.62 -2.29 -4.62
N THR A 89 -2.54 -1.20 -5.38
CA THR A 89 -1.28 -0.52 -5.68
C THR A 89 -1.31 0.88 -5.10
N ILE A 90 -0.35 1.20 -4.24
CA ILE A 90 -0.16 2.55 -3.73
C ILE A 90 1.22 3.07 -4.13
N ILE A 91 1.24 4.30 -4.62
CA ILE A 91 2.46 5.02 -5.00
C ILE A 91 2.57 6.24 -4.10
N ILE A 92 3.68 6.36 -3.37
CA ILE A 92 3.97 7.48 -2.48
C ILE A 92 5.00 8.36 -3.18
N ASP A 93 4.62 9.60 -3.45
CA ASP A 93 5.53 10.66 -3.90
C ASP A 93 6.05 11.38 -2.66
N VAL A 94 7.29 11.06 -2.25
CA VAL A 94 7.90 11.53 -1.01
C VAL A 94 8.10 13.05 -1.04
N GLU A 95 8.51 13.58 -2.18
CA GLU A 95 8.73 15.02 -2.36
C GLU A 95 7.44 15.81 -2.26
N LYS A 96 6.39 15.36 -2.97
CA LYS A 96 5.10 16.06 -3.00
C LYS A 96 4.19 15.70 -1.83
N ARG A 97 4.62 14.79 -0.94
CA ARG A 97 3.88 14.33 0.24
C ARG A 97 2.45 13.90 -0.09
N ARG A 98 2.30 13.18 -1.19
CA ARG A 98 1.02 12.69 -1.69
C ARG A 98 1.13 11.23 -2.06
N PHE A 99 -0.01 10.55 -2.12
CA PHE A 99 -0.09 9.20 -2.64
C PHE A 99 -1.08 9.12 -3.79
N SER A 100 -0.95 8.06 -4.58
CA SER A 100 -1.91 7.65 -5.60
C SER A 100 -2.28 6.19 -5.35
N LEU A 101 -3.55 5.87 -5.52
CA LEU A 101 -4.10 4.55 -5.28
C LEU A 101 -4.71 4.00 -6.58
N ASP A 102 -4.40 2.75 -6.90
CA ASP A 102 -5.03 1.97 -7.97
C ASP A 102 -5.54 0.65 -7.38
N LEU A 103 -6.81 0.34 -7.65
CA LEU A 103 -7.49 -0.89 -7.19
C LEU A 103 -7.94 -1.67 -8.42
N LYS A 104 -7.58 -2.95 -8.48
CA LYS A 104 -8.04 -3.87 -9.53
C LYS A 104 -8.90 -4.97 -8.94
N TYR A 105 -9.94 -5.36 -9.67
CA TYR A 105 -10.95 -6.32 -9.23
C TYR A 105 -10.87 -7.67 -9.94
N ASP A 106 -10.16 -7.73 -11.07
CA ASP A 106 -10.00 -8.91 -11.92
C ASP A 106 -8.87 -9.82 -11.44
#